data_AF-A0A356QLT4-F1
#
_entry.id   AF-A0A356QLT4-F1
#
_cell.length_a   1.000
_cell.length_b   1.000
_cell.length_c   1.000
_cell.angle_alpha   90.00
_cell.angle_beta   90.00
_cell.angle_gamma   90.00
#
_symmetry.space_group_name_H-M   'P 1'
#
loop_
_entity.id
_entity.type
_entity.pdbx_description
1 polymer ?
#
loop_
_entity_poly.entity_id
_entity_poly.type
_entity_poly.pdbx_seq_one_letter_code
_entity_poly.pdbx_strand_id
1 'polypeptide(L)'
;MMKGRVLHPALLSGLAEAGHGAQILIADALYPHSTGAPPTAPRVHLNLCAGMIPAADVLKAVAETIYVESAIYMQTAEGGASEAVKEFQQLLASHVHRGGEDIIWSSLARMEFYAACR
;
A
#
# COMPACT_ATOMS: atom_id res chain seq x y z
N MET A 1 23.30 -6.74 -9.36
CA MET A 1 22.18 -7.29 -10.17
C MET A 1 21.21 -7.97 -9.22
N MET A 2 19.95 -7.55 -9.19
CA MET A 2 18.94 -8.10 -8.27
C MET A 2 18.25 -9.31 -8.91
N LYS A 3 17.94 -10.34 -8.12
CA LYS A 3 17.17 -11.52 -8.55
C LYS A 3 15.69 -11.45 -8.17
N GLY A 4 15.30 -10.49 -7.32
CA GLY A 4 13.93 -10.30 -6.87
C GLY A 4 13.06 -9.55 -7.88
N ARG A 5 11.75 -9.57 -7.67
CA ARG A 5 10.77 -8.92 -8.56
C ARG A 5 10.88 -7.39 -8.56
N VAL A 6 11.06 -6.79 -7.38
CA VAL A 6 11.21 -5.34 -7.26
C VAL A 6 12.65 -4.94 -7.56
N LEU A 7 12.83 -4.05 -8.53
CA LEU A 7 14.13 -3.51 -8.93
C LEU A 7 14.29 -2.01 -8.63
N HIS A 8 13.20 -1.34 -8.21
CA HIS A 8 13.18 0.10 -8.01
C HIS A 8 14.00 0.48 -6.75
N PRO A 9 15.15 1.19 -6.87
CA PRO A 9 16.08 1.35 -5.77
C PRO A 9 15.48 2.02 -4.53
N ALA A 10 14.74 3.12 -4.72
CA ALA A 10 14.12 3.83 -3.60
C ALA A 10 12.99 3.03 -2.92
N LEU A 11 12.30 2.16 -3.67
CA LEU A 11 11.28 1.30 -3.11
C LEU A 11 11.93 0.20 -2.26
N LEU A 12 12.98 -0.43 -2.81
CA LEU A 12 13.77 -1.41 -2.06
C LEU A 12 14.36 -0.84 -0.78
N SER A 13 14.88 0.40 -0.80
CA SER A 13 15.40 1.06 0.41
C SER A 13 14.31 1.20 1.47
N GLY A 14 13.17 1.79 1.11
CA GLY A 14 12.06 1.99 2.04
C GLY A 14 11.49 0.66 2.59
N LEU A 15 11.36 -0.37 1.75
CA LEU A 15 10.93 -1.69 2.19
C LEU A 15 11.95 -2.38 3.11
N ALA A 16 13.25 -2.18 2.87
CA ALA A 16 14.31 -2.75 3.72
C ALA A 16 14.43 -2.05 5.08
N GLU A 17 14.05 -0.78 5.16
CA GLU A 17 14.01 0.01 6.40
C GLU A 17 12.74 -0.25 7.22
N ALA A 18 11.68 -0.80 6.60
CA ALA A 18 10.40 -1.06 7.25
C ALA A 18 10.51 -2.22 8.27
N GLY A 19 10.37 -1.87 9.56
CA GLY A 19 10.27 -2.83 10.66
C GLY A 19 8.83 -3.25 10.99
N HIS A 20 8.66 -4.04 12.04
CA HIS A 20 7.32 -4.40 12.54
C HIS A 20 6.53 -3.15 12.94
N GLY A 21 5.25 -3.09 12.53
CA GLY A 21 4.39 -1.93 12.72
C GLY A 21 4.68 -0.74 11.78
N ALA A 22 5.69 -0.83 10.91
CA ALA A 22 5.89 0.20 9.89
C ALA A 22 4.73 0.20 8.89
N GLN A 23 4.33 1.38 8.44
CA GLN A 23 3.22 1.56 7.51
C GLN A 23 3.73 1.98 6.13
N ILE A 24 3.11 1.42 5.09
CA ILE A 24 3.38 1.77 3.70
C ILE A 24 2.08 2.25 3.08
N LEU A 25 2.08 3.49 2.59
CA LEU A 25 0.95 4.06 1.88
C LEU A 25 1.11 3.86 0.37
N ILE A 26 0.25 3.04 -0.22
CA ILE A 26 0.06 2.98 -1.68
C ILE A 26 -1.11 3.88 -2.02
N ALA A 27 -0.85 4.95 -2.77
CA ALA A 27 -1.83 5.97 -3.08
C ALA A 27 -1.91 6.22 -4.60
N ASP A 28 -3.08 6.64 -5.07
CA ASP A 28 -3.27 7.11 -6.43
C ASP A 28 -2.80 8.57 -6.60
N ALA A 29 -2.99 9.12 -7.80
CA ALA A 29 -2.62 10.50 -8.10
C ALA A 29 -3.51 11.55 -7.42
N LEU A 30 -4.65 11.16 -6.85
CA LEU A 30 -5.62 12.06 -6.21
C LEU A 30 -5.44 12.13 -4.69
N TYR A 31 -4.69 11.20 -4.10
CA TYR A 31 -4.30 11.30 -2.70
C TYR A 31 -3.41 12.54 -2.46
N PRO A 32 -3.64 13.32 -1.39
CA PRO A 32 -2.86 14.50 -1.05
C PRO A 32 -1.47 14.13 -0.49
N HIS A 33 -0.64 13.45 -1.27
CA HIS A 33 0.65 12.88 -0.84
C HIS A 33 1.64 13.94 -0.33
N SER A 34 1.52 15.19 -0.76
CA SER A 34 2.38 16.28 -0.31
C SER A 34 1.98 16.85 1.06
N THR A 35 0.68 16.90 1.36
CA THR A 35 0.10 17.62 2.52
C THR A 35 -0.63 16.70 3.51
N GLY A 36 -0.88 15.44 3.14
CA GLY A 36 -1.62 14.44 3.91
C GLY A 36 -0.81 13.19 4.25
N ALA A 37 0.51 13.21 4.04
CA ALA A 37 1.45 12.20 4.53
C ALA A 37 2.60 12.90 5.28
N PRO A 38 3.29 12.21 6.22
CA PRO A 38 4.35 12.83 7.01
C PRO A 38 5.41 13.47 6.11
N PRO A 39 5.91 14.69 6.44
CA PRO A 39 6.99 15.32 5.68
C PRO A 39 8.29 14.49 5.67
N THR A 40 8.48 13.64 6.67
CA THR A 40 9.64 12.77 6.84
C THR A 40 9.51 11.42 6.13
N ALA A 41 8.31 11.06 5.66
CA ALA A 41 8.10 9.79 4.98
C ALA A 41 8.79 9.80 3.59
N PRO A 42 9.63 8.80 3.26
CA PRO A 42 10.18 8.67 1.92
C PRO A 42 9.08 8.55 0.87
N ARG A 43 9.19 9.31 -0.23
CA ARG A 43 8.22 9.30 -1.33
C ARG A 43 8.81 8.66 -2.57
N VAL A 44 8.12 7.66 -3.09
CA VAL A 44 8.50 6.97 -4.32
C VAL A 44 7.44 7.25 -5.39
N HIS A 45 7.78 8.12 -6.34
CA HIS A 45 6.91 8.43 -7.48
C HIS A 45 7.15 7.41 -8.60
N LEU A 46 6.17 6.54 -8.84
CA LEU A 46 6.27 5.50 -9.86
C LEU A 46 5.64 5.93 -11.19
N ASN A 47 4.54 6.69 -11.14
CA ASN A 47 3.72 6.93 -12.32
C ASN A 47 4.18 8.13 -13.14
N LEU A 48 4.24 7.98 -14.47
CA LEU A 48 4.56 9.06 -15.42
C LEU A 48 3.30 9.69 -16.01
N CYS A 49 2.34 8.87 -16.45
CA CYS A 49 1.05 9.28 -17.01
C CYS A 49 -0.10 8.48 -16.38
N ALA A 50 -1.32 9.02 -16.43
CA ALA A 50 -2.50 8.33 -15.91
C ALA A 50 -2.63 6.90 -16.51
N GLY A 51 -2.87 5.91 -15.64
CA GLY A 51 -3.12 4.52 -16.04
C GLY A 51 -1.89 3.68 -16.42
N MET A 52 -0.66 4.23 -16.39
CA MET A 52 0.53 3.44 -16.77
C MET A 52 0.90 2.37 -15.73
N ILE A 53 0.75 2.67 -14.44
CA ILE A 53 1.09 1.75 -13.35
C ILE A 53 -0.14 1.55 -12.47
N PRO A 54 -0.81 0.39 -12.56
CA PRO A 54 -1.92 0.05 -11.68
C PRO A 54 -1.48 -0.08 -10.22
N ALA A 55 -2.28 0.42 -9.28
CA ALA A 55 -2.02 0.24 -7.85
C ALA A 55 -2.00 -1.24 -7.44
N ALA A 56 -2.79 -2.09 -8.11
CA ALA A 56 -2.78 -3.54 -7.96
C ALA A 56 -1.39 -4.16 -8.17
N ASP A 57 -0.68 -3.73 -9.22
CA ASP A 57 0.67 -4.25 -9.54
C ASP A 57 1.70 -3.80 -8.50
N VAL A 58 1.58 -2.57 -8.00
CA VAL A 58 2.43 -2.06 -6.91
C VAL A 58 2.18 -2.85 -5.63
N LEU A 59 0.90 -3.06 -5.25
CA LEU A 59 0.52 -3.83 -4.07
C LEU A 59 1.07 -5.26 -4.15
N LYS A 60 0.90 -5.92 -5.29
CA LYS A 60 1.44 -7.27 -5.53
C LYS A 60 2.95 -7.31 -5.38
N ALA A 61 3.66 -6.35 -5.98
CA ALA A 61 5.11 -6.30 -5.90
C ALA A 61 5.62 -6.06 -4.47
N VAL A 62 4.93 -5.22 -3.70
CA VAL A 62 5.22 -5.00 -2.27
C VAL A 62 4.95 -6.27 -1.45
N ALA A 63 3.77 -6.88 -1.60
CA ALA A 63 3.38 -8.08 -0.85
C ALA A 63 4.27 -9.30 -1.17
N GLU A 64 4.83 -9.40 -2.38
CA GLU A 64 5.82 -10.45 -2.70
C GLU A 64 7.22 -10.18 -2.11
N THR A 65 7.47 -8.96 -1.63
CA THR A 65 8.77 -8.55 -1.08
C THR A 65 8.78 -8.54 0.45
N ILE A 66 7.63 -8.29 1.09
CA ILE A 66 7.51 -8.15 2.55
C ILE A 66 6.33 -8.95 3.11
N TYR A 67 6.38 -9.25 4.41
CA TYR A 67 5.20 -9.75 5.11
C TYR A 67 4.25 -8.62 5.44
N VAL A 68 3.01 -8.71 4.96
CA VAL A 68 1.90 -7.81 5.33
C VAL A 68 1.06 -8.49 6.43
N GLU A 69 0.85 -7.80 7.55
CA GLU A 69 0.02 -8.28 8.67
C GLU A 69 -1.41 -7.72 8.64
N SER A 70 -1.57 -6.49 8.16
CA SER A 70 -2.86 -5.83 8.06
C SER A 70 -2.89 -4.85 6.88
N ALA A 71 -4.10 -4.56 6.40
CA ALA A 71 -4.34 -3.57 5.37
C ALA A 71 -5.55 -2.71 5.76
N ILE A 72 -5.37 -1.39 5.68
CA ILE A 72 -6.42 -0.41 5.93
C ILE A 72 -6.74 0.27 4.61
N TYR A 73 -8.02 0.37 4.26
CA TYR A 73 -8.46 1.12 3.08
C TYR A 73 -9.38 2.28 3.45
N MET A 74 -9.41 3.27 2.56
CA MET A 74 -10.35 4.39 2.64
C MET A 74 -11.71 3.96 2.10
N GLN A 75 -12.77 4.23 2.86
CA GLN A 75 -14.13 3.96 2.42
C GLN A 75 -14.55 4.83 1.23
N THR A 76 -15.49 4.33 0.43
CA THR A 76 -16.20 5.16 -0.57
C THR A 76 -17.11 6.18 0.11
N ALA A 77 -17.71 7.08 -0.67
CA ALA A 77 -18.65 8.08 -0.12
C ALA A 77 -19.89 7.43 0.50
N GLU A 78 -20.31 6.28 -0.03
CA GLU A 78 -21.42 5.46 0.44
C GLU A 78 -21.01 4.52 1.59
N GLY A 79 -19.73 4.50 1.96
CA GLY A 79 -19.16 3.57 2.93
C GLY A 79 -18.70 2.25 2.31
N GLY A 80 -17.78 1.57 3.00
CA GLY A 80 -17.26 0.26 2.59
C GLY A 80 -16.22 0.31 1.47
N ALA A 81 -15.92 -0.86 0.90
CA ALA A 81 -14.84 -1.07 -0.07
C ALA A 81 -15.22 -0.66 -1.50
N SER A 82 -14.30 0.02 -2.19
CA SER A 82 -14.38 0.22 -3.64
C SER A 82 -14.10 -1.09 -4.40
N GLU A 83 -14.41 -1.13 -5.70
CA GLU A 83 -14.07 -2.29 -6.55
C GLU A 83 -12.56 -2.58 -6.58
N ALA A 84 -11.72 -1.54 -6.60
CA ALA A 84 -10.27 -1.71 -6.50
C ALA A 84 -9.86 -2.37 -5.18
N VAL A 85 -10.48 -2.01 -4.06
CA VAL A 85 -10.19 -2.66 -2.76
C VAL A 85 -10.60 -4.13 -2.77
N LYS A 86 -11.75 -4.47 -3.37
CA LYS A 86 -12.17 -5.87 -3.51
C LYS A 86 -11.19 -6.67 -4.37
N GLU A 87 -10.68 -6.07 -5.45
CA GLU A 87 -9.61 -6.65 -6.26
C GLU A 87 -8.34 -6.87 -5.43
N PHE A 88 -7.93 -5.90 -4.61
CA PHE A 88 -6.76 -6.01 -3.74
C PHE A 88 -6.91 -7.14 -2.70
N GLN A 89 -8.09 -7.28 -2.12
CA GLN A 89 -8.41 -8.37 -1.20
C GLN A 89 -8.28 -9.74 -1.88
N GLN A 90 -8.75 -9.88 -3.11
CA GLN A 90 -8.61 -11.11 -3.89
C GLN A 90 -7.15 -11.38 -4.26
N LEU A 91 -6.41 -10.34 -4.68
CA LEU A 91 -4.99 -10.46 -5.04
C LEU A 91 -4.12 -10.94 -3.87
N LEU A 92 -4.47 -10.56 -2.64
CA LEU A 92 -3.73 -10.93 -1.44
C LEU A 92 -4.39 -12.08 -0.65
N ALA A 93 -5.41 -12.75 -1.19
CA ALA A 93 -6.10 -13.83 -0.49
C ALA A 93 -5.20 -15.03 -0.16
N SER A 94 -4.13 -15.24 -0.94
CA SER A 94 -3.11 -16.27 -0.68
C SER A 94 -1.88 -15.74 0.05
N HIS A 95 -1.85 -14.46 0.41
CA HIS A 95 -0.75 -13.86 1.14
C HIS A 95 -0.85 -14.25 2.61
N VAL A 96 0.21 -14.84 3.15
CA VAL A 96 0.23 -15.31 4.53
C VAL A 96 1.34 -14.59 5.28
N HIS A 97 1.00 -13.97 6.40
CA HIS A 97 1.99 -13.40 7.32
C HIS A 97 2.89 -14.53 7.88
N ARG A 98 4.11 -14.22 8.34
CA ARG A 98 5.08 -15.23 8.83
C ARG A 98 4.50 -16.15 9.92
N GLY A 99 3.52 -15.67 10.69
CA GLY A 99 2.78 -16.42 11.70
C GLY A 99 1.74 -17.41 11.17
N GLY A 100 1.53 -17.51 9.85
CA GLY A 100 0.48 -18.34 9.27
C GLY A 100 -0.90 -17.67 9.21
N GLU A 101 -0.97 -16.39 9.59
CA GLU A 101 -2.22 -15.63 9.67
C GLU A 101 -2.52 -14.88 8.36
N ASP A 102 -3.81 -14.79 8.03
CA ASP A 102 -4.32 -13.99 6.93
C ASP A 102 -4.18 -12.49 7.23
N ILE A 103 -4.17 -11.68 6.17
CA ILE A 103 -4.15 -10.22 6.32
C ILE A 103 -5.45 -9.74 6.98
N ILE A 104 -5.31 -8.96 8.06
CA ILE A 104 -6.45 -8.29 8.69
C ILE A 104 -6.83 -7.05 7.87
N TRP A 105 -8.01 -7.07 7.26
CA TRP A 105 -8.55 -5.93 6.52
C TRP A 105 -9.46 -5.08 7.40
N SER A 106 -9.24 -3.77 7.39
CA SER A 106 -10.12 -2.81 8.05
C SER A 106 -10.32 -1.57 7.18
N SER A 107 -11.28 -0.73 7.55
CA SER A 107 -11.68 0.44 6.77
C SER A 107 -11.79 1.66 7.64
N LEU A 108 -11.41 2.82 7.11
CA LEU A 108 -11.58 4.12 7.77
C LEU A 108 -12.39 5.06 6.88
N ALA A 109 -13.18 5.94 7.50
CA ALA A 109 -13.78 7.05 6.78
C ALA A 109 -12.68 7.97 6.21
N ARG A 110 -12.97 8.72 5.14
CA ARG A 110 -11.96 9.52 4.43
C ARG A 110 -11.09 10.41 5.33
N MET A 111 -11.70 11.13 6.26
CA MET A 111 -10.97 12.04 7.16
C MET A 111 -10.11 11.28 8.17
N GLU A 112 -10.61 10.15 8.68
CA GLU A 112 -9.88 9.29 9.60
C GLU A 112 -8.71 8.61 8.91
N PHE A 113 -8.88 8.18 7.67
CA PHE A 113 -7.80 7.64 6.84
C PHE A 113 -6.69 8.68 6.64
N TYR A 114 -7.05 9.92 6.28
CA TYR A 114 -6.07 11.00 6.19
C TYR A 114 -5.38 11.31 7.51
N ALA A 115 -6.06 11.19 8.65
CA ALA A 115 -5.44 11.37 9.95
C ALA A 115 -4.49 10.22 10.30
N ALA A 116 -4.87 8.98 10.00
CA ALA A 116 -4.06 7.79 10.24
C ALA A 116 -2.79 7.74 9.37
N CYS A 117 -2.82 8.37 8.19
CA CYS A 117 -1.67 8.44 7.29
C CYS A 117 -0.75 9.64 7.51
N ARG A 118 -0.97 10.48 8.53
CA ARG A 118 -0.17 11.69 8.81
C ARG A 118 1.03 11.44 9.72
#